data_AF-B9LVX9-F1
#
_entry.id   AF-B9LVX9-F1
#
_cell.length_a   1.000
_cell.length_b   1.000
_cell.length_c   1.000
_cell.angle_alpha   90.00
_cell.angle_beta   90.00
_cell.angle_gamma   90.00
#
_symmetry.space_group_name_H-M   'P 1'
#
loop_
_entity.id
_entity.type
_entity.pdbx_description
1 polymer ?
#
loop_
_entity_poly.entity_id
_entity_poly.type
_entity_poly.pdbx_seq_one_letter_code
_entity_poly.pdbx_strand_id
1 'polypeptide(L)'
;MTRERIGRKTLKEQLPAILHEQFQLDNLPQDHEPSWEYITANTRYSAQGLNNKSKELYGQTILEFLREQGFGVRSTGKWPTDDEETIRSLEYYIESAEERKEWSENTIDSVESVMNKVYEAIRDEGLDIEMLDIGYYDSEKNRVENIQHAITIIEYMDRDLADSTMGNYPRYFEEYYNIVKNKHQININPVEEALDEFEWYRSDSDAQPVTEAQLNDLWNALDVLDECPVDGHDLERWRLWMKMLLIFLIAVGPRSNEVEQLDLRTQLHFGDDPHVHFAVRKNMRRDEGPAKVPIMMGGDFLRAYREYIDAIGGNGKLVPSDQSESGCRTPSTLNEWLGRLCKIAGVRLDGGEFPTIQNFRQFWKTLYKRAVAENREQIKFVSEEDGKKDYESDERDYIDDVVNRQHVRGLGREYFGDVLDLGELPELVREELDQDQHGERQTKFTDHDFGT
;
A
#
# COMPACT_ATOMS: atom_id res chain seq x y z
N MET A 1 -50.47 7.90 40.05
CA MET A 1 -50.06 7.28 38.79
C MET A 1 -48.76 6.55 39.03
N THR A 2 -48.79 5.24 38.92
CA THR A 2 -47.69 4.31 39.21
C THR A 2 -46.54 4.56 38.24
N ARG A 3 -45.33 4.89 38.72
CA ARG A 3 -44.13 4.93 37.88
C ARG A 3 -43.91 3.54 37.31
N GLU A 4 -44.24 3.33 36.04
CA GLU A 4 -43.96 2.06 35.35
C GLU A 4 -42.44 1.80 35.43
N ARG A 5 -42.10 0.62 35.93
CA ARG A 5 -40.71 0.22 36.16
C ARG A 5 -40.08 -0.07 34.80
N ILE A 6 -39.10 0.75 34.40
CA ILE A 6 -38.29 0.49 33.19
C ILE A 6 -37.69 -0.92 33.34
N GLY A 7 -38.04 -1.82 32.42
CA GLY A 7 -37.61 -3.21 32.42
C GLY A 7 -37.18 -3.68 31.02
N ARG A 8 -36.82 -4.96 30.89
CA ARG A 8 -36.36 -5.54 29.61
C ARG A 8 -37.35 -5.30 28.46
N LYS A 9 -38.65 -5.47 28.73
CA LYS A 9 -39.73 -5.20 27.75
C LYS A 9 -39.78 -3.74 27.33
N THR A 10 -39.56 -2.82 28.27
CA THR A 10 -39.51 -1.39 27.98
C THR A 10 -38.38 -1.05 27.02
N LEU A 11 -37.18 -1.60 27.27
CA LEU A 11 -36.01 -1.33 26.44
C LEU A 11 -36.07 -2.04 25.08
N LYS A 12 -36.47 -3.31 25.03
CA LYS A 12 -36.45 -4.12 23.80
C LYS A 12 -37.61 -3.88 22.84
N GLU A 13 -38.79 -3.53 23.35
CA GLU A 13 -40.00 -3.49 22.53
C GLU A 13 -40.65 -2.11 22.53
N GLN A 14 -40.88 -1.54 23.71
CA GLN A 14 -41.67 -0.31 23.82
C GLN A 14 -40.89 0.93 23.36
N LEU A 15 -39.63 1.05 23.77
CA LEU A 15 -38.81 2.21 23.42
C LEU A 15 -38.55 2.30 21.90
N PRO A 16 -38.11 1.24 21.20
CA PRO A 16 -37.99 1.26 19.75
C PRO A 16 -39.28 1.64 19.03
N ALA A 17 -40.41 1.05 19.43
CA ALA A 17 -41.70 1.36 18.82
C ALA A 17 -42.10 2.83 18.97
N ILE A 18 -41.90 3.40 20.16
CA ILE A 18 -42.17 4.82 20.44
C ILE A 18 -41.24 5.72 19.58
N LEU A 19 -39.96 5.38 19.47
CA LEU A 19 -39.01 6.16 18.70
C LEU A 19 -39.32 6.13 17.21
N HIS A 20 -39.65 4.97 16.63
CA HIS A 20 -40.06 4.89 15.22
C HIS A 20 -41.35 5.67 14.94
N GLU A 21 -42.34 5.60 15.83
CA GLU A 21 -43.58 6.39 15.69
C GLU A 21 -43.27 7.90 15.73
N GLN A 22 -42.40 8.33 16.64
CA GLN A 22 -42.00 9.73 16.70
C GLN A 22 -41.17 10.16 15.48
N PHE A 23 -40.24 9.34 15.00
CA PHE A 23 -39.46 9.66 13.80
C PHE A 23 -40.36 9.86 12.59
N GLN A 24 -41.42 9.05 12.44
CA GLN A 24 -42.42 9.27 11.38
C GLN A 24 -43.14 10.61 11.52
N LEU A 25 -43.47 11.03 12.75
CA LEU A 25 -44.11 12.33 12.99
C LEU A 25 -43.19 13.52 12.70
N ASP A 26 -41.90 13.37 13.02
CA ASP A 26 -40.88 14.42 12.88
C ASP A 26 -40.14 14.35 11.53
N ASN A 27 -40.59 13.47 10.62
CA ASN A 27 -40.00 13.22 9.29
C ASN A 27 -38.49 12.88 9.36
N LEU A 28 -38.10 12.09 10.36
CA LEU A 28 -36.76 11.56 10.55
C LEU A 28 -36.67 10.11 10.00
N PRO A 29 -35.48 9.69 9.52
CA PRO A 29 -35.25 8.30 9.11
C PRO A 29 -35.61 7.30 10.22
N GLN A 30 -36.11 6.13 9.83
CA GLN A 30 -36.55 5.11 10.78
C GLN A 30 -35.39 4.59 11.66
N ASP A 31 -34.17 4.66 11.13
CA ASP A 31 -32.89 4.30 11.73
C ASP A 31 -32.15 5.51 12.32
N HIS A 32 -32.78 6.68 12.47
CA HIS A 32 -32.13 7.85 13.05
C HIS A 32 -31.56 7.56 14.45
N GLU A 33 -30.33 8.01 14.74
CA GLU A 33 -29.77 7.90 16.10
C GLU A 33 -30.39 8.99 17.00
N PRO A 34 -31.23 8.64 17.99
CA PRO A 34 -31.89 9.66 18.80
C PRO A 34 -30.91 10.27 19.82
N SER A 35 -30.89 11.60 19.92
CA SER A 35 -30.12 12.28 20.95
C SER A 35 -30.73 12.07 22.36
N TRP A 36 -29.93 12.31 23.40
CA TRP A 36 -30.42 12.26 24.79
C TRP A 36 -31.57 13.24 25.07
N GLU A 37 -31.50 14.41 24.46
CA GLU A 37 -32.55 15.43 24.54
C GLU A 37 -33.81 14.94 23.81
N TYR A 38 -33.63 14.36 22.62
CA TYR A 38 -34.74 13.81 21.83
C TYR A 38 -35.49 12.70 22.59
N ILE A 39 -34.77 11.74 23.18
CA ILE A 39 -35.38 10.66 23.98
C ILE A 39 -36.15 11.25 25.17
N THR A 40 -35.62 12.28 25.82
CA THR A 40 -36.24 12.87 27.01
C THR A 40 -37.45 13.74 26.66
N ALA A 41 -37.41 14.43 25.52
CA ALA A 41 -38.50 15.28 25.05
C ALA A 41 -39.66 14.47 24.47
N ASN A 42 -39.35 13.40 23.73
CA ASN A 42 -40.33 12.71 22.90
C ASN A 42 -40.72 11.32 23.41
N THR A 43 -40.20 10.89 24.56
CA THR A 43 -40.66 9.66 25.22
C THR A 43 -41.15 9.96 26.63
N ARG A 44 -41.98 9.05 27.17
CA ARG A 44 -42.42 9.12 28.57
C ARG A 44 -41.32 8.80 29.60
N TYR A 45 -40.10 8.54 29.15
CA TYR A 45 -38.96 8.17 29.98
C TYR A 45 -37.86 9.22 29.87
N SER A 46 -37.08 9.41 30.94
CA SER A 46 -35.84 10.19 30.82
C SER A 46 -34.75 9.34 30.18
N ALA A 47 -33.94 9.95 29.30
CA ALA A 47 -32.76 9.29 28.73
C ALA A 47 -31.82 8.75 29.82
N GLN A 48 -31.64 9.51 30.91
CA GLN A 48 -30.85 9.07 32.07
C GLN A 48 -31.44 7.82 32.74
N GLY A 49 -32.76 7.76 32.91
CA GLY A 49 -33.44 6.61 33.51
C GLY A 49 -33.31 5.35 32.65
N LEU A 50 -33.46 5.50 31.33
CA LEU A 50 -33.27 4.42 30.37
C LEU A 50 -31.81 3.95 30.32
N ASN A 51 -30.85 4.88 30.31
CA ASN A 51 -29.41 4.57 30.30
C ASN A 51 -28.97 3.82 31.55
N ASN A 52 -29.39 4.25 32.74
CA ASN A 52 -29.07 3.55 33.98
C ASN A 52 -29.63 2.13 33.96
N LYS A 53 -30.84 1.95 33.42
CA LYS A 53 -31.47 0.62 33.32
C LYS A 53 -30.82 -0.27 32.25
N SER A 54 -30.41 0.31 31.12
CA SER A 54 -29.66 -0.39 30.08
C SER A 54 -28.33 -0.92 30.63
N LYS A 55 -27.58 -0.07 31.35
CA LYS A 55 -26.33 -0.47 32.02
C LYS A 55 -26.54 -1.59 33.04
N GLU A 56 -27.61 -1.50 33.84
CA GLU A 56 -27.95 -2.54 34.83
C GLU A 56 -28.30 -3.89 34.16
N LEU A 57 -29.06 -3.89 33.06
CA LEU A 57 -29.61 -5.10 32.46
C LEU A 57 -28.71 -5.73 31.39
N TYR A 58 -27.91 -4.91 30.69
CA TYR A 58 -27.17 -5.28 29.49
C TYR A 58 -25.70 -4.84 29.54
N GLY A 59 -25.26 -4.09 30.56
CA GLY A 59 -23.85 -3.67 30.68
C GLY A 59 -23.44 -2.54 29.73
N GLN A 60 -24.37 -1.99 28.95
CA GLN A 60 -24.11 -0.98 27.91
C GLN A 60 -24.99 0.26 28.08
N THR A 61 -24.58 1.36 27.46
CA THR A 61 -25.36 2.61 27.41
C THR A 61 -26.67 2.43 26.64
N ILE A 62 -27.58 3.38 26.77
CA ILE A 62 -28.84 3.33 26.01
C ILE A 62 -28.61 3.52 24.50
N LEU A 63 -27.64 4.34 24.09
CA LEU A 63 -27.36 4.57 22.67
C LEU A 63 -26.70 3.34 22.03
N GLU A 64 -25.74 2.71 22.71
CA GLU A 64 -25.17 1.43 22.25
C GLU A 64 -26.26 0.35 22.12
N PHE A 65 -27.16 0.27 23.10
CA PHE A 65 -28.29 -0.66 23.05
C PHE A 65 -29.24 -0.36 21.87
N LEU A 66 -29.51 0.92 21.58
CA LEU A 66 -30.37 1.31 20.45
C LEU A 66 -29.67 1.05 19.10
N ARG A 67 -28.35 1.21 19.02
CA ARG A 67 -27.55 0.82 17.84
C ARG A 67 -27.66 -0.66 17.53
N GLU A 68 -27.61 -1.53 18.53
CA GLU A 68 -27.86 -2.97 18.33
C GLU A 68 -29.30 -3.29 17.86
N GLN A 69 -30.25 -2.37 18.06
CA GLN A 69 -31.62 -2.47 17.56
C GLN A 69 -31.83 -1.76 16.22
N GLY A 70 -30.75 -1.26 15.58
CA GLY A 70 -30.80 -0.62 14.27
C GLY A 70 -30.97 0.90 14.28
N PHE A 71 -30.85 1.57 15.43
CA PHE A 71 -30.88 3.04 15.52
C PHE A 71 -29.47 3.62 15.42
N GLY A 72 -29.22 4.54 14.49
CA GLY A 72 -27.90 5.06 14.18
C GLY A 72 -27.02 4.08 13.39
N VAL A 73 -27.59 2.95 12.97
CA VAL A 73 -26.93 1.97 12.12
C VAL A 73 -27.67 2.01 10.78
N ARG A 74 -27.11 2.73 9.80
CA ARG A 74 -27.56 2.61 8.41
C ARG A 74 -27.48 1.15 8.00
N SER A 75 -28.53 0.68 7.34
CA SER A 75 -28.77 -0.74 7.08
C SER A 75 -27.59 -1.38 6.35
N THR A 76 -27.37 -2.66 6.65
CA THR A 76 -26.20 -3.48 6.30
C THR A 76 -26.19 -3.88 4.82
N GLY A 77 -26.07 -2.91 3.93
CA GLY A 77 -25.71 -3.10 2.52
C GLY A 77 -24.19 -3.10 2.33
N LYS A 78 -23.72 -3.51 1.15
CA LYS A 78 -22.30 -3.39 0.75
C LYS A 78 -21.81 -1.93 0.75
N TRP A 79 -22.73 -0.98 0.54
CA TRP A 79 -22.43 0.43 0.31
C TRP A 79 -22.96 1.32 1.45
N PRO A 80 -22.33 2.49 1.67
CA PRO A 80 -22.68 3.43 2.76
C PRO A 80 -23.92 4.32 2.48
N THR A 81 -24.69 4.01 1.45
CA THR A 81 -25.94 4.70 1.04
C THR A 81 -27.06 3.68 0.84
N ASP A 82 -28.30 4.10 1.08
CA ASP A 82 -29.51 3.34 0.77
C ASP A 82 -30.17 3.82 -0.55
N ASP A 83 -29.59 4.81 -1.25
CA ASP A 83 -30.10 5.29 -2.54
C ASP A 83 -29.93 4.23 -3.64
N GLU A 84 -31.06 3.70 -4.13
CA GLU A 84 -31.07 2.58 -5.07
C GLU A 84 -30.38 2.90 -6.41
N GLU A 85 -30.40 4.16 -6.86
CA GLU A 85 -29.72 4.53 -8.10
C GLU A 85 -28.20 4.62 -7.92
N THR A 86 -27.76 5.19 -6.80
CA THR A 86 -26.35 5.28 -6.45
C THR A 86 -25.76 3.90 -6.15
N ILE A 87 -26.47 3.02 -5.44
CA ILE A 87 -26.07 1.61 -5.25
C ILE A 87 -25.86 0.93 -6.61
N ARG A 88 -26.82 1.05 -7.54
CA ARG A 88 -26.70 0.45 -8.88
C ARG A 88 -25.52 1.01 -9.67
N SER A 89 -25.21 2.30 -9.50
CA SER A 89 -24.06 2.94 -10.15
C SER A 89 -22.73 2.45 -9.58
N LEU A 90 -22.66 2.22 -8.27
CA LEU A 90 -21.49 1.67 -7.57
C LEU A 90 -21.25 0.21 -7.94
N GLU A 91 -22.30 -0.60 -8.00
CA GLU A 91 -22.22 -1.98 -8.49
C GLU A 91 -21.75 -2.02 -9.96
N TYR A 92 -22.26 -1.14 -10.80
CA TYR A 92 -21.80 -1.01 -12.19
C TYR A 92 -20.33 -0.57 -12.29
N TYR A 93 -19.89 0.32 -11.40
CA TYR A 93 -18.50 0.74 -11.32
C TYR A 93 -17.58 -0.45 -11.01
N ILE A 94 -17.92 -1.26 -10.00
CA ILE A 94 -17.15 -2.46 -9.64
C ILE A 94 -17.18 -3.50 -10.77
N GLU A 95 -18.36 -3.83 -11.30
CA GLU A 95 -18.51 -4.78 -12.42
C GLU A 95 -17.64 -4.35 -13.62
N SER A 96 -17.66 -3.07 -14.01
CA SER A 96 -16.83 -2.59 -15.11
C SER A 96 -15.35 -2.57 -14.78
N ALA A 97 -14.97 -2.33 -13.52
CA ALA A 97 -13.58 -2.35 -13.09
C ALA A 97 -13.01 -3.78 -13.12
N GLU A 98 -13.80 -4.77 -12.68
CA GLU A 98 -13.43 -6.18 -12.71
C GLU A 98 -13.39 -6.73 -14.14
N GLU A 99 -14.46 -6.57 -14.91
CA GLU A 99 -14.59 -7.24 -16.21
C GLU A 99 -13.80 -6.56 -17.34
N ARG A 100 -13.71 -5.22 -17.32
CA ARG A 100 -13.13 -4.46 -18.45
C ARG A 100 -11.75 -3.92 -18.17
N LYS A 101 -11.44 -3.59 -16.92
CA LYS A 101 -10.12 -3.10 -16.52
C LYS A 101 -9.27 -4.16 -15.83
N GLU A 102 -9.81 -5.35 -15.56
CA GLU A 102 -9.12 -6.48 -14.92
C GLU A 102 -8.46 -6.07 -13.59
N TRP A 103 -9.14 -5.22 -12.82
CA TRP A 103 -8.63 -4.79 -11.50
C TRP A 103 -8.58 -5.97 -10.54
N SER A 104 -7.49 -6.07 -9.77
CA SER A 104 -7.34 -7.11 -8.73
C SER A 104 -8.30 -6.88 -7.56
N GLU A 105 -8.66 -7.95 -6.84
CA GLU A 105 -9.49 -7.90 -5.62
C GLU A 105 -9.02 -6.80 -4.63
N ASN A 106 -7.72 -6.72 -4.34
CA ASN A 106 -7.17 -5.66 -3.46
C ASN A 106 -7.43 -4.22 -3.96
N THR A 107 -7.56 -4.02 -5.27
CA THR A 107 -7.91 -2.71 -5.85
C THR A 107 -9.40 -2.44 -5.67
N ILE A 108 -10.24 -3.47 -5.77
CA ILE A 108 -11.68 -3.38 -5.49
C ILE A 108 -11.91 -3.05 -4.00
N ASP A 109 -11.20 -3.71 -3.08
CA ASP A 109 -11.24 -3.38 -1.65
C ASP A 109 -10.83 -1.91 -1.39
N SER A 110 -9.84 -1.41 -2.15
CA SER A 110 -9.43 0.00 -2.07
C SER A 110 -10.53 0.94 -2.55
N VAL A 111 -11.25 0.57 -3.61
CA VAL A 111 -12.42 1.34 -4.09
C VAL A 111 -13.50 1.40 -3.03
N GLU A 112 -13.85 0.27 -2.41
CA GLU A 112 -14.86 0.24 -1.34
C GLU A 112 -14.47 1.13 -0.16
N SER A 113 -13.20 1.10 0.24
CA SER A 113 -12.64 1.99 1.26
C SER A 113 -12.77 3.46 0.88
N VAL A 114 -12.52 3.81 -0.39
CA VAL A 114 -12.66 5.18 -0.89
C VAL A 114 -14.12 5.63 -0.85
N MET A 115 -15.05 4.80 -1.33
CA MET A 115 -16.48 5.15 -1.32
C MET A 115 -16.99 5.36 0.11
N ASN A 116 -16.57 4.51 1.05
CA ASN A 116 -16.87 4.73 2.47
C ASN A 116 -16.33 6.08 2.96
N LYS A 117 -15.12 6.46 2.55
CA LYS A 117 -14.51 7.74 2.93
C LYS A 117 -15.21 8.94 2.30
N VAL A 118 -15.69 8.82 1.06
CA VAL A 118 -16.53 9.85 0.40
C VAL A 118 -17.79 10.10 1.22
N TYR A 119 -18.49 9.04 1.64
CA TYR A 119 -19.71 9.19 2.43
C TYR A 119 -19.45 9.64 3.88
N GLU A 120 -18.28 9.31 4.43
CA GLU A 120 -17.80 9.91 5.67
C GLU A 120 -17.69 11.43 5.52
N ALA A 121 -17.04 11.90 4.46
CA ALA A 121 -16.89 13.33 4.16
C ALA A 121 -18.24 14.02 3.94
N ILE A 122 -19.13 13.44 3.14
CA ILE A 122 -20.49 13.96 2.90
C ILE A 122 -21.22 14.18 4.23
N ARG A 123 -21.18 13.19 5.12
CA ARG A 123 -21.87 13.26 6.41
C ARG A 123 -21.22 14.27 7.36
N ASP A 124 -19.90 14.25 7.48
CA ASP A 124 -19.17 15.04 8.47
C ASP A 124 -19.11 16.53 8.07
N GLU A 125 -19.09 16.82 6.77
CA GLU A 125 -19.23 18.18 6.23
C GLU A 125 -20.69 18.64 6.11
N GLY A 126 -21.66 17.79 6.49
CA GLY A 126 -23.08 18.12 6.52
C GLY A 126 -23.69 18.38 5.14
N LEU A 127 -23.16 17.71 4.11
CA LEU A 127 -23.68 17.78 2.75
C LEU A 127 -24.93 16.89 2.62
N ASP A 128 -26.05 17.48 2.18
CA ASP A 128 -27.30 16.77 1.91
C ASP A 128 -27.38 16.42 0.42
N ILE A 129 -26.53 15.50 -0.02
CA ILE A 129 -26.33 15.10 -1.42
C ILE A 129 -26.07 13.58 -1.50
N GLU A 130 -26.43 12.98 -2.64
CA GLU A 130 -25.95 11.64 -3.00
C GLU A 130 -24.80 11.72 -4.00
N MET A 131 -23.90 10.74 -3.96
CA MET A 131 -22.69 10.77 -4.79
C MET A 131 -23.00 10.77 -6.29
N LEU A 132 -24.02 10.02 -6.73
CA LEU A 132 -24.38 9.99 -8.15
C LEU A 132 -24.82 11.37 -8.68
N ASP A 133 -25.54 12.13 -7.85
CA ASP A 133 -26.14 13.42 -8.23
C ASP A 133 -25.11 14.50 -8.51
N ILE A 134 -23.94 14.44 -7.88
CA ILE A 134 -22.83 15.38 -8.13
C ILE A 134 -22.38 15.32 -9.61
N GLY A 135 -22.56 14.16 -10.27
CA GLY A 135 -22.24 13.97 -11.68
C GLY A 135 -23.23 14.61 -12.66
N TYR A 136 -24.37 15.11 -12.19
CA TYR A 136 -25.44 15.66 -13.03
C TYR A 136 -25.65 17.15 -12.79
N TYR A 137 -25.67 17.94 -13.87
CA TYR A 137 -26.09 19.34 -13.82
C TYR A 137 -27.06 19.69 -14.96
N ASP A 138 -27.98 20.63 -14.69
CA ASP A 138 -28.91 21.19 -15.66
C ASP A 138 -28.70 22.71 -15.88
N SER A 139 -27.82 23.31 -15.10
CA SER A 139 -27.53 24.74 -15.07
C SER A 139 -26.10 24.99 -14.61
N GLU A 140 -25.50 26.11 -15.04
CA GLU A 140 -24.12 26.46 -14.65
C GLU A 140 -23.99 26.64 -13.14
N LYS A 141 -25.06 27.09 -12.47
CA LYS A 141 -25.08 27.22 -11.02
C LYS A 141 -24.93 25.85 -10.33
N ASN A 142 -25.73 24.87 -10.76
CA ASN A 142 -25.68 23.50 -10.23
C ASN A 142 -24.29 22.87 -10.51
N ARG A 143 -23.73 23.10 -11.70
CA ARG A 143 -22.37 22.65 -12.05
C ARG A 143 -21.31 23.15 -11.07
N VAL A 144 -21.33 24.45 -10.75
CA VAL A 144 -20.39 25.04 -9.79
C VAL A 144 -20.62 24.50 -8.37
N GLU A 145 -21.86 24.31 -7.95
CA GLU A 145 -22.20 23.70 -6.65
C GLU A 145 -21.67 22.25 -6.55
N ASN A 146 -21.84 21.45 -7.60
CA ASN A 146 -21.34 20.08 -7.66
C ASN A 146 -19.80 19.99 -7.60
N ILE A 147 -19.10 20.87 -8.31
CA ILE A 147 -17.63 20.96 -8.24
C ILE A 147 -17.22 21.35 -6.81
N GLN A 148 -17.91 22.30 -6.18
CA GLN A 148 -17.62 22.69 -4.79
C GLN A 148 -17.87 21.56 -3.80
N HIS A 149 -18.89 20.72 -4.00
CA HIS A 149 -19.08 19.51 -3.21
C HIS A 149 -17.92 18.53 -3.36
N ALA A 150 -17.44 18.31 -4.59
CA ALA A 150 -16.26 17.47 -4.83
C ALA A 150 -15.00 18.05 -4.17
N ILE A 151 -14.75 19.38 -4.27
CA ILE A 151 -13.66 20.06 -3.56
C ILE A 151 -13.75 19.81 -2.05
N THR A 152 -14.93 20.03 -1.47
CA THR A 152 -15.17 19.87 -0.01
C THR A 152 -14.87 18.44 0.45
N ILE A 153 -15.30 17.44 -0.33
CA ILE A 153 -15.03 16.03 -0.06
C ILE A 153 -13.53 15.73 -0.13
N ILE A 154 -12.82 16.26 -1.14
CA ILE A 154 -11.37 16.09 -1.30
C ILE A 154 -10.62 16.79 -0.17
N GLU A 155 -10.99 18.02 0.23
CA GLU A 155 -10.39 18.74 1.36
C GLU A 155 -10.59 18.03 2.70
N TYR A 156 -11.72 17.34 2.89
CA TYR A 156 -11.92 16.47 4.04
C TYR A 156 -10.95 15.28 4.01
N MET A 157 -10.82 14.61 2.86
CA MET A 157 -9.88 13.50 2.70
C MET A 157 -8.42 13.95 2.92
N ASP A 158 -8.04 15.12 2.42
CA ASP A 158 -6.70 15.69 2.56
C ASP A 158 -6.33 15.96 4.03
N ARG A 159 -7.33 16.37 4.84
CA ARG A 159 -7.12 16.61 6.28
C ARG A 159 -7.05 15.33 7.11
N ASP A 160 -7.71 14.27 6.67
CA ASP A 160 -7.88 13.04 7.47
C ASP A 160 -6.95 11.89 7.03
N LEU A 161 -6.49 11.89 5.78
CA LEU A 161 -5.65 10.83 5.23
C LEU A 161 -4.18 11.25 5.18
N ALA A 162 -3.28 10.27 5.26
CA ALA A 162 -1.86 10.49 4.98
C ALA A 162 -1.61 10.77 3.48
N ASP A 163 -0.61 11.59 3.16
CA ASP A 163 -0.25 12.00 1.79
C ASP A 163 -0.16 10.83 0.78
N SER A 164 0.39 9.68 1.22
CA SER A 164 0.51 8.49 0.37
C SER A 164 -0.83 7.89 -0.06
N THR A 165 -1.87 8.07 0.75
CA THR A 165 -3.24 7.60 0.52
C THR A 165 -4.00 8.60 -0.35
N MET A 166 -3.72 9.90 -0.15
CA MET A 166 -4.31 11.00 -0.91
C MET A 166 -3.96 10.97 -2.41
N GLY A 167 -2.85 10.34 -2.80
CA GLY A 167 -2.55 10.13 -4.22
C GLY A 167 -3.47 9.13 -4.95
N ASN A 168 -4.15 8.23 -4.24
CA ASN A 168 -4.99 7.19 -4.85
C ASN A 168 -6.49 7.42 -4.66
N TYR A 169 -6.90 7.97 -3.51
CA TYR A 169 -8.33 8.06 -3.16
C TYR A 169 -9.12 8.95 -4.12
N PRO A 170 -8.70 10.18 -4.40
CA PRO A 170 -9.35 11.05 -5.37
C PRO A 170 -9.32 10.48 -6.79
N ARG A 171 -8.30 9.69 -7.15
CA ARG A 171 -8.25 8.99 -8.47
C ARG A 171 -9.35 7.93 -8.60
N TYR A 172 -9.60 7.14 -7.56
CA TYR A 172 -10.72 6.18 -7.59
C TYR A 172 -12.08 6.89 -7.57
N PHE A 173 -12.18 8.03 -6.88
CA PHE A 173 -13.39 8.86 -6.90
C PHE A 173 -13.65 9.50 -8.26
N GLU A 174 -12.60 10.00 -8.94
CA GLU A 174 -12.67 10.49 -10.31
C GLU A 174 -13.07 9.38 -11.29
N GLU A 175 -12.47 8.20 -11.13
CA GLU A 175 -12.72 7.07 -12.01
C GLU A 175 -14.16 6.57 -11.94
N TYR A 176 -14.81 6.68 -10.78
CA TYR A 176 -16.23 6.38 -10.63
C TYR A 176 -17.08 7.14 -11.67
N TYR A 177 -16.93 8.47 -11.79
CA TYR A 177 -17.67 9.26 -12.78
C TYR A 177 -17.24 8.95 -14.22
N ASN A 178 -15.95 8.65 -14.44
CA ASN A 178 -15.47 8.23 -15.76
C ASN A 178 -16.11 6.93 -16.27
N ILE A 179 -16.45 6.01 -15.37
CA ILE A 179 -17.11 4.74 -15.72
C ILE A 179 -18.63 4.91 -15.76
N VAL A 180 -19.23 5.51 -14.73
CA VAL A 180 -20.69 5.60 -14.54
C VAL A 180 -21.38 6.42 -15.64
N LYS A 181 -20.67 7.37 -16.28
CA LYS A 181 -21.20 8.21 -17.38
C LYS A 181 -21.67 7.43 -18.60
N ASN A 182 -21.24 6.18 -18.73
CA ASN A 182 -21.65 5.32 -19.84
C ASN A 182 -23.05 4.73 -19.66
N LYS A 183 -23.60 4.70 -18.44
CA LYS A 183 -24.85 3.99 -18.11
C LYS A 183 -25.86 4.82 -17.34
N HIS A 184 -25.41 5.83 -16.59
CA HIS A 184 -26.28 6.71 -15.80
C HIS A 184 -26.32 8.12 -16.40
N GLN A 185 -27.32 8.90 -16.00
CA GLN A 185 -27.49 10.28 -16.47
C GLN A 185 -26.52 11.23 -15.75
N ILE A 186 -25.23 11.09 -16.00
CA ILE A 186 -24.22 12.05 -15.56
C ILE A 186 -23.59 12.73 -16.78
N ASN A 187 -23.31 14.02 -16.67
CA ASN A 187 -22.84 14.86 -17.77
C ASN A 187 -21.61 15.72 -17.40
N ILE A 188 -21.08 15.58 -16.19
CA ILE A 188 -19.77 16.09 -15.74
C ILE A 188 -19.01 15.03 -14.95
N ASN A 189 -17.69 15.21 -14.90
CA ASN A 189 -16.84 14.61 -13.87
C ASN A 189 -16.44 15.74 -12.89
N PRO A 190 -17.20 15.95 -11.80
CA PRO A 190 -16.96 17.07 -10.89
C PRO A 190 -15.62 16.93 -10.15
N VAL A 191 -15.12 15.70 -10.01
CA VAL A 191 -13.85 15.40 -9.33
C VAL A 191 -12.66 15.77 -10.19
N GLU A 192 -12.69 15.47 -11.48
CA GLU A 192 -11.65 15.87 -12.43
C GLU A 192 -11.45 17.38 -12.43
N GLU A 193 -12.56 18.14 -12.42
CA GLU A 193 -12.51 19.60 -12.35
C GLU A 193 -12.11 20.14 -10.96
N ALA A 194 -12.53 19.48 -9.87
CA ALA A 194 -12.11 19.84 -8.53
C ALA A 194 -10.60 19.63 -8.34
N LEU A 195 -10.05 18.53 -8.88
CA LEU A 195 -8.65 18.16 -8.76
C LEU A 195 -7.70 19.17 -9.42
N ASP A 196 -8.20 19.95 -10.38
CA ASP A 196 -7.48 21.09 -10.94
C ASP A 196 -7.17 22.19 -9.91
N GLU A 197 -7.84 22.24 -8.76
CA GLU A 197 -7.54 23.24 -7.72
C GLU A 197 -6.41 22.80 -6.78
N PHE A 198 -6.00 21.52 -6.79
CA PHE A 198 -5.03 20.97 -5.85
C PHE A 198 -3.63 20.88 -6.47
N GLU A 199 -2.68 21.66 -5.93
CA GLU A 199 -1.28 21.68 -6.40
C GLU A 199 -0.62 20.29 -6.31
N TRP A 200 -0.90 19.53 -5.24
CA TRP A 200 -0.33 18.20 -5.04
C TRP A 200 -0.83 17.16 -6.04
N TYR A 201 -2.01 17.37 -6.65
CA TYR A 201 -2.52 16.50 -7.72
C TYR A 201 -1.83 16.79 -9.06
N ARG A 202 -1.48 18.07 -9.30
CA ARG A 202 -0.73 18.50 -10.49
C ARG A 202 0.75 18.13 -10.42
N SER A 203 1.31 18.00 -9.23
CA SER A 203 2.61 17.38 -9.04
C SER A 203 2.43 15.86 -9.05
N ASP A 204 2.80 15.20 -10.15
CA ASP A 204 2.90 13.74 -10.20
C ASP A 204 3.88 13.29 -9.10
N SER A 205 3.37 12.99 -7.89
CA SER A 205 4.18 12.87 -6.68
C SER A 205 4.83 11.50 -6.60
N ASP A 206 5.74 11.23 -7.53
CA ASP A 206 6.75 10.19 -7.34
C ASP A 206 7.42 10.45 -5.98
N ALA A 207 7.35 9.46 -5.08
CA ALA A 207 7.88 9.59 -3.72
C ALA A 207 9.32 10.12 -3.74
N GLN A 208 9.67 11.08 -2.89
CA GLN A 208 11.03 11.63 -2.84
C GLN A 208 12.07 10.50 -2.72
N PRO A 209 13.04 10.38 -3.65
CA PRO A 209 14.07 9.36 -3.53
C PRO A 209 14.97 9.66 -2.34
N VAL A 210 15.47 8.62 -1.66
CA VAL A 210 16.60 8.80 -0.75
C VAL A 210 17.82 9.31 -1.53
N THR A 211 18.71 10.02 -0.86
CA THR A 211 19.99 10.46 -1.44
C THR A 211 21.11 9.47 -1.11
N GLU A 212 22.20 9.49 -1.88
CA GLU A 212 23.40 8.70 -1.58
C GLU A 212 23.97 9.03 -0.19
N ALA A 213 23.96 10.30 0.21
CA ALA A 213 24.41 10.70 1.55
C ALA A 213 23.56 10.05 2.65
N GLN A 214 22.23 10.09 2.52
CA GLN A 214 21.33 9.44 3.48
C GLN A 214 21.51 7.92 3.50
N LEU A 215 21.74 7.29 2.35
CA LEU A 215 22.04 5.86 2.27
C LEU A 215 23.33 5.51 3.02
N ASN A 216 24.39 6.31 2.83
CA ASN A 216 25.64 6.15 3.56
C ASN A 216 25.47 6.37 5.06
N ASP A 217 24.68 7.36 5.49
CA ASP A 217 24.37 7.60 6.90
C ASP A 217 23.65 6.40 7.54
N LEU A 218 22.68 5.80 6.84
CA LEU A 218 21.99 4.59 7.30
C LEU A 218 22.93 3.38 7.38
N TRP A 219 23.80 3.22 6.39
CA TRP A 219 24.77 2.13 6.35
C TRP A 219 25.80 2.25 7.49
N ASN A 220 26.37 3.43 7.68
CA ASN A 220 27.30 3.72 8.77
C ASN A 220 26.65 3.57 10.14
N ALA A 221 25.37 3.98 10.27
CA ALA A 221 24.62 3.80 11.50
C ALA A 221 24.49 2.32 11.90
N LEU A 222 24.41 1.39 10.94
CA LEU A 222 24.39 -0.04 11.25
C LEU A 222 25.68 -0.52 11.90
N ASP A 223 26.83 0.02 11.51
CA ASP A 223 28.15 -0.41 11.98
C ASP A 223 28.52 0.13 13.37
N VAL A 224 27.96 1.29 13.75
CA VAL A 224 28.25 1.93 15.04
C VAL A 224 27.24 1.60 16.15
N LEU A 225 26.24 0.77 15.86
CA LEU A 225 25.25 0.35 16.85
C LEU A 225 25.88 -0.59 17.89
N ASP A 226 25.78 -0.22 19.16
CA ASP A 226 26.21 -1.05 20.30
C ASP A 226 25.08 -1.93 20.85
N GLU A 227 23.82 -1.57 20.58
CA GLU A 227 22.63 -2.29 21.05
C GLU A 227 21.59 -2.42 19.93
N CYS A 228 20.82 -3.50 19.95
CA CYS A 228 19.76 -3.71 18.97
C CYS A 228 18.61 -2.73 19.23
N PRO A 229 18.17 -1.94 18.22
CA PRO A 229 17.09 -0.98 18.41
C PRO A 229 15.70 -1.62 18.42
N VAL A 230 15.61 -2.95 18.31
CA VAL A 230 14.36 -3.72 18.32
C VAL A 230 14.41 -4.76 19.44
N ASP A 231 13.48 -4.63 20.38
CA ASP A 231 13.40 -5.53 21.53
C ASP A 231 13.22 -6.98 21.11
N GLY A 232 13.93 -7.89 21.79
CA GLY A 232 13.86 -9.33 21.54
C GLY A 232 14.67 -9.80 20.33
N HIS A 233 15.45 -8.92 19.69
CA HIS A 233 16.34 -9.28 18.59
C HIS A 233 17.82 -9.19 18.98
N ASP A 234 18.58 -10.17 18.52
CA ASP A 234 20.04 -10.13 18.53
C ASP A 234 20.56 -9.06 17.57
N LEU A 235 21.55 -8.27 18.02
CA LEU A 235 22.09 -7.13 17.27
C LEU A 235 22.74 -7.57 15.96
N GLU A 236 23.59 -8.60 15.99
CA GLU A 236 24.34 -9.03 14.80
C GLU A 236 23.41 -9.57 13.72
N ARG A 237 22.42 -10.39 14.11
CA ARG A 237 21.39 -10.88 13.19
C ARG A 237 20.53 -9.75 12.63
N TRP A 238 20.08 -8.84 13.49
CA TRP A 238 19.28 -7.69 13.05
C TRP A 238 20.08 -6.80 12.08
N ARG A 239 21.35 -6.52 12.40
CA ARG A 239 22.28 -5.76 11.56
C ARG A 239 22.47 -6.43 10.20
N LEU A 240 22.70 -7.74 10.17
CA LEU A 240 22.79 -8.51 8.92
C LEU A 240 21.51 -8.36 8.08
N TRP A 241 20.33 -8.55 8.69
CA TRP A 241 19.05 -8.40 7.97
C TRP A 241 18.84 -7.00 7.42
N MET A 242 19.19 -5.96 8.18
CA MET A 242 19.07 -4.57 7.72
C MET A 242 20.06 -4.25 6.60
N LYS A 243 21.30 -4.73 6.68
CA LYS A 243 22.27 -4.60 5.58
C LYS A 243 21.76 -5.29 4.31
N MET A 244 21.24 -6.51 4.42
CA MET A 244 20.70 -7.25 3.28
C MET A 244 19.45 -6.59 2.70
N LEU A 245 18.59 -6.04 3.55
CA LEU A 245 17.44 -5.25 3.12
C LEU A 245 17.89 -4.02 2.32
N LEU A 246 18.78 -3.19 2.86
CA LEU A 246 19.29 -1.99 2.17
C LEU A 246 19.93 -2.35 0.83
N ILE A 247 20.79 -3.38 0.78
CA ILE A 247 21.39 -3.87 -0.47
C ILE A 247 20.31 -4.27 -1.47
N PHE A 248 19.34 -5.08 -1.05
CA PHE A 248 18.28 -5.55 -1.95
C PHE A 248 17.43 -4.39 -2.49
N LEU A 249 17.13 -3.39 -1.65
CA LEU A 249 16.38 -2.21 -2.03
C LEU A 249 17.10 -1.40 -3.12
N ILE A 250 18.40 -1.16 -2.98
CA ILE A 250 19.19 -0.37 -3.95
C ILE A 250 19.70 -1.19 -5.13
N ALA A 251 19.69 -2.52 -5.05
CA ALA A 251 20.12 -3.39 -6.15
C ALA A 251 18.99 -3.65 -7.16
N VAL A 252 17.73 -3.73 -6.68
CA VAL A 252 16.60 -4.25 -7.45
C VAL A 252 15.40 -3.29 -7.48
N GLY A 253 15.31 -2.36 -6.52
CA GLY A 253 14.18 -1.44 -6.40
C GLY A 253 12.83 -2.14 -6.24
N PRO A 254 12.68 -3.13 -5.33
CA PRO A 254 11.45 -3.91 -5.19
C PRO A 254 10.30 -3.06 -4.63
N ARG A 255 9.06 -3.51 -4.83
CA ARG A 255 7.91 -3.07 -4.02
C ARG A 255 7.96 -3.74 -2.65
N SER A 256 7.29 -3.16 -1.64
CA SER A 256 7.29 -3.73 -0.29
C SER A 256 6.79 -5.18 -0.25
N ASN A 257 5.72 -5.50 -0.98
CA ASN A 257 5.21 -6.89 -1.06
C ASN A 257 6.15 -7.83 -1.83
N GLU A 258 6.94 -7.30 -2.76
CA GLU A 258 7.96 -8.08 -3.48
C GLU A 258 9.09 -8.53 -2.54
N VAL A 259 9.41 -7.74 -1.50
CA VAL A 259 10.37 -8.11 -0.45
C VAL A 259 9.84 -9.23 0.44
N GLU A 260 8.57 -9.14 0.85
CA GLU A 260 7.93 -10.14 1.70
C GLU A 260 7.82 -11.51 1.00
N GLN A 261 7.41 -11.49 -0.26
CA GLN A 261 7.16 -12.70 -1.03
C GLN A 261 8.44 -13.37 -1.53
N LEU A 262 9.56 -12.64 -1.58
CA LEU A 262 10.83 -13.12 -2.11
C LEU A 262 11.31 -14.41 -1.45
N ASP A 263 11.63 -15.41 -2.26
CA ASP A 263 12.44 -16.56 -1.91
C ASP A 263 13.79 -16.48 -2.64
N LEU A 264 14.85 -16.27 -1.86
CA LEU A 264 16.22 -16.08 -2.35
C LEU A 264 16.71 -17.28 -3.16
N ARG A 265 16.24 -18.49 -2.84
CA ARG A 265 16.72 -19.74 -3.44
C ARG A 265 16.23 -19.92 -4.86
N THR A 266 14.98 -19.53 -5.08
CA THR A 266 14.25 -19.79 -6.33
C THR A 266 14.16 -18.56 -7.22
N GLN A 267 14.28 -17.36 -6.67
CA GLN A 267 14.06 -16.10 -7.41
C GLN A 267 15.33 -15.29 -7.66
N LEU A 268 16.44 -15.53 -6.95
CA LEU A 268 17.72 -14.90 -7.26
C LEU A 268 18.52 -15.76 -8.24
N HIS A 269 18.77 -15.18 -9.41
CA HIS A 269 19.59 -15.78 -10.45
C HIS A 269 20.90 -15.01 -10.55
N PHE A 270 22.00 -15.75 -10.50
CA PHE A 270 23.35 -15.23 -10.65
C PHE A 270 24.00 -15.88 -11.87
N GLY A 271 24.99 -15.23 -12.49
CA GLY A 271 25.66 -15.70 -13.71
C GLY A 271 26.06 -14.53 -14.61
N ASP A 272 25.87 -14.68 -15.92
CA ASP A 272 26.11 -13.62 -16.91
C ASP A 272 24.96 -12.60 -16.99
N ASP A 273 23.75 -12.98 -16.56
CA ASP A 273 22.59 -12.10 -16.43
C ASP A 273 21.97 -12.15 -15.00
N PRO A 274 22.65 -11.57 -13.99
CA PRO A 274 22.11 -11.48 -12.65
C PRO A 274 20.80 -10.70 -12.57
N HIS A 275 19.74 -11.38 -12.14
CA HIS A 275 18.40 -10.82 -12.05
C HIS A 275 17.58 -11.47 -10.94
N VAL A 276 16.52 -10.77 -10.54
CA VAL A 276 15.46 -11.29 -9.69
C VAL A 276 14.27 -11.64 -10.55
N HIS A 277 13.70 -12.81 -10.30
CA HIS A 277 12.52 -13.33 -10.96
C HIS A 277 11.29 -13.17 -10.06
N PHE A 278 10.47 -12.15 -10.29
CA PHE A 278 9.23 -11.95 -9.51
C PHE A 278 8.09 -12.79 -10.09
N ALA A 279 7.66 -13.82 -9.36
CA ALA A 279 6.63 -14.76 -9.81
C ALA A 279 5.22 -14.13 -9.91
N VAL A 280 4.93 -13.12 -9.08
CA VAL A 280 3.68 -12.36 -9.10
C VAL A 280 4.01 -10.88 -8.98
N ARG A 281 3.40 -10.03 -9.82
CA ARG A 281 3.65 -8.58 -9.81
C ARG A 281 2.38 -7.79 -10.06
N LYS A 282 2.16 -6.74 -9.26
CA LYS A 282 1.04 -5.78 -9.46
C LYS A 282 1.15 -5.12 -10.85
N ASN A 283 0.04 -5.09 -11.59
CA ASN A 283 -0.11 -4.56 -12.96
C ASN A 283 0.60 -5.36 -14.07
N MET A 284 0.85 -6.65 -13.85
CA MET A 284 1.35 -7.56 -14.89
C MET A 284 0.17 -8.28 -15.55
N ARG A 285 0.10 -8.28 -16.89
CA ARG A 285 -0.90 -9.08 -17.60
C ARG A 285 -0.58 -10.57 -17.46
N ARG A 286 -1.60 -11.43 -17.46
CA ARG A 286 -1.43 -12.89 -17.30
C ARG A 286 -0.55 -13.55 -18.37
N ASP A 287 -0.39 -12.91 -19.54
CA ASP A 287 0.42 -13.35 -20.67
C ASP A 287 1.83 -12.75 -20.72
N GLU A 288 2.07 -11.69 -19.96
CA GLU A 288 3.41 -11.15 -19.72
C GLU A 288 4.07 -11.99 -18.62
N GLY A 289 4.81 -13.00 -19.06
CA GLY A 289 5.59 -13.85 -18.16
C GLY A 289 6.43 -13.05 -17.15
N PRO A 290 6.81 -13.67 -16.02
CA PRO A 290 7.34 -13.04 -14.81
C PRO A 290 8.44 -11.99 -15.07
N ALA A 291 8.35 -10.86 -14.36
CA ALA A 291 9.22 -9.71 -14.62
C ALA A 291 10.64 -9.99 -14.10
N LYS A 292 11.59 -10.15 -15.02
CA LYS A 292 13.01 -10.24 -14.71
C LYS A 292 13.56 -8.84 -14.45
N VAL A 293 13.95 -8.56 -13.22
CA VAL A 293 14.53 -7.27 -12.83
C VAL A 293 16.03 -7.44 -12.62
N PRO A 294 16.89 -6.66 -13.31
CA PRO A 294 18.33 -6.81 -13.19
C PRO A 294 18.81 -6.48 -11.77
N ILE A 295 19.81 -7.22 -11.29
CA ILE A 295 20.54 -6.91 -10.06
C ILE A 295 21.64 -5.90 -10.43
N MET A 296 21.43 -4.62 -10.11
CA MET A 296 22.29 -3.53 -10.56
C MET A 296 23.60 -3.41 -9.77
N MET A 297 23.59 -3.79 -8.49
CA MET A 297 24.77 -3.80 -7.61
C MET A 297 24.64 -4.88 -6.53
N GLY A 298 25.70 -5.09 -5.74
CA GLY A 298 25.66 -5.97 -4.56
C GLY A 298 25.41 -7.46 -4.86
N GLY A 299 25.61 -7.89 -6.11
CA GLY A 299 25.31 -9.27 -6.53
C GLY A 299 26.07 -10.34 -5.74
N ASP A 300 27.33 -10.08 -5.38
CA ASP A 300 28.13 -11.04 -4.61
C ASP A 300 27.69 -11.12 -3.14
N PHE A 301 27.24 -10.02 -2.56
CA PHE A 301 26.64 -10.01 -1.21
C PHE A 301 25.33 -10.79 -1.18
N LEU A 302 24.44 -10.55 -2.15
CA LEU A 302 23.18 -11.28 -2.25
C LEU A 302 23.40 -12.78 -2.49
N ARG A 303 24.44 -13.15 -3.24
CA ARG A 303 24.83 -14.54 -3.47
C ARG A 303 25.34 -15.20 -2.20
N ALA A 304 26.30 -14.58 -1.52
CA ALA A 304 26.84 -15.07 -0.26
C ALA A 304 25.76 -15.18 0.82
N TYR A 305 24.83 -14.23 0.88
CA TYR A 305 23.72 -14.28 1.82
C TYR A 305 22.74 -15.41 1.51
N ARG A 306 22.45 -15.69 0.24
CA ARG A 306 21.67 -16.87 -0.15
C ARG A 306 22.35 -18.15 0.30
N GLU A 307 23.66 -18.28 0.06
CA GLU A 307 24.45 -19.45 0.49
C GLU A 307 24.45 -19.59 2.01
N TYR A 308 24.58 -18.49 2.75
CA TYR A 308 24.46 -18.45 4.21
C TYR A 308 23.10 -18.96 4.70
N ILE A 309 21.99 -18.48 4.10
CA ILE A 309 20.64 -18.92 4.44
C ILE A 309 20.45 -20.42 4.17
N ASP A 310 21.10 -20.96 3.14
CA ASP A 310 21.10 -22.40 2.85
C ASP A 310 21.90 -23.18 3.91
N ALA A 311 23.11 -22.73 4.24
CA ALA A 311 23.99 -23.36 5.23
C ALA A 311 23.33 -23.45 6.63
N ILE A 312 22.67 -22.39 7.09
CA ILE A 312 21.98 -22.39 8.39
C ILE A 312 20.61 -23.10 8.37
N GLY A 313 20.19 -23.68 7.24
CA GLY A 313 18.89 -24.32 7.10
C GLY A 313 17.71 -23.33 7.22
N GLY A 314 17.89 -22.08 6.81
CA GLY A 314 16.87 -21.04 6.88
C GLY A 314 15.67 -21.30 5.96
N ASN A 315 14.67 -20.42 6.00
CA ASN A 315 13.43 -20.58 5.21
C ASN A 315 13.48 -19.93 3.82
N GLY A 316 14.65 -19.48 3.36
CA GLY A 316 14.85 -18.85 2.04
C GLY A 316 14.43 -17.38 1.96
N LYS A 317 13.98 -16.74 3.06
CA LYS A 317 13.51 -15.35 3.04
C LYS A 317 14.60 -14.33 3.28
N LEU A 318 14.44 -13.13 2.71
CA LEU A 318 15.39 -12.02 2.89
C LEU A 318 15.52 -11.63 4.35
N VAL A 319 14.37 -11.48 5.03
CA VAL A 319 14.28 -11.11 6.46
C VAL A 319 13.33 -12.09 7.16
N PRO A 320 13.81 -13.26 7.61
CA PRO A 320 12.97 -14.36 8.11
C PRO A 320 12.18 -14.05 9.37
N SER A 321 10.96 -14.56 9.48
CA SER A 321 10.11 -14.50 10.68
C SER A 321 9.27 -15.77 10.83
N ASP A 322 9.37 -16.42 11.99
CA ASP A 322 8.56 -17.62 12.33
C ASP A 322 7.11 -17.27 12.71
N GLN A 323 6.83 -15.99 12.96
CA GLN A 323 5.50 -15.49 13.32
C GLN A 323 4.68 -15.04 12.11
N SER A 324 5.28 -15.00 10.92
CA SER A 324 4.61 -14.57 9.70
C SER A 324 4.23 -15.78 8.86
N GLU A 325 3.03 -15.77 8.28
CA GLU A 325 2.57 -16.81 7.36
C GLU A 325 3.47 -16.91 6.12
N SER A 326 3.96 -15.77 5.62
CA SER A 326 4.89 -15.75 4.49
C SER A 326 6.29 -16.25 4.85
N GLY A 327 6.58 -16.46 6.14
CA GLY A 327 7.93 -16.74 6.65
C GLY A 327 8.88 -15.54 6.61
N CYS A 328 8.43 -14.39 6.09
CA CYS A 328 9.19 -13.14 6.02
C CYS A 328 8.53 -12.08 6.90
N ARG A 329 9.30 -11.11 7.40
CA ARG A 329 8.71 -9.95 8.08
C ARG A 329 7.83 -9.16 7.13
N THR A 330 6.70 -8.66 7.64
CA THR A 330 5.73 -7.92 6.83
C THR A 330 6.29 -6.56 6.39
N PRO A 331 5.77 -5.98 5.30
CA PRO A 331 6.11 -4.63 4.86
C PRO A 331 6.02 -3.57 5.95
N SER A 332 5.01 -3.67 6.83
CA SER A 332 4.82 -2.74 7.94
C SER A 332 5.98 -2.84 8.94
N THR A 333 6.33 -4.06 9.37
CA THR A 333 7.45 -4.30 10.28
C THR A 333 8.79 -3.84 9.67
N LEU A 334 9.02 -4.09 8.39
CA LEU A 334 10.24 -3.66 7.72
C LEU A 334 10.36 -2.13 7.64
N ASN A 335 9.27 -1.42 7.31
CA ASN A 335 9.25 0.04 7.32
C ASN A 335 9.41 0.61 8.74
N GLU A 336 8.86 -0.04 9.76
CA GLU A 336 9.08 0.34 11.16
C GLU A 336 10.56 0.21 11.54
N TRP A 337 11.20 -0.90 11.17
CA TRP A 337 12.64 -1.12 11.41
C TRP A 337 13.50 -0.11 10.66
N LEU A 338 13.17 0.21 9.41
CA LEU A 338 13.78 1.29 8.65
C LEU A 338 13.62 2.63 9.38
N GLY A 339 12.42 2.96 9.87
CA GLY A 339 12.16 4.19 10.61
C GLY A 339 13.00 4.30 11.87
N ARG A 340 13.17 3.20 12.62
CA ARG A 340 14.08 3.14 13.78
C ARG A 340 15.53 3.42 13.37
N LEU A 341 16.02 2.78 12.30
CA LEU A 341 17.36 3.03 11.78
C LEU A 341 17.53 4.48 11.31
N CYS A 342 16.56 5.04 10.60
CA CYS A 342 16.57 6.44 10.16
C CYS A 342 16.59 7.41 11.35
N LYS A 343 15.91 7.07 12.45
CA LYS A 343 15.94 7.88 13.68
C LYS A 343 17.35 7.92 14.27
N ILE A 344 18.04 6.78 14.29
CA ILE A 344 19.41 6.64 14.79
C ILE A 344 20.39 7.39 13.89
N ALA A 345 20.26 7.22 12.57
CA ALA A 345 21.11 7.86 11.57
C ALA A 345 20.85 9.36 11.39
N GLY A 346 19.78 9.91 11.99
CA GLY A 346 19.39 11.31 11.78
C GLY A 346 18.83 11.58 10.38
N VAL A 347 18.42 10.55 9.64
CA VAL A 347 17.92 10.64 8.26
C VAL A 347 16.43 10.96 8.26
N ARG A 348 16.03 11.93 7.43
CA ARG A 348 14.64 12.35 7.15
C ARG A 348 14.50 12.78 5.69
N LEU A 349 13.28 12.64 5.17
CA LEU A 349 12.85 13.27 3.92
C LEU A 349 12.62 14.78 4.13
N ASP A 350 12.40 15.52 3.05
CA ASP A 350 12.22 16.98 3.10
C ASP A 350 10.97 17.38 3.91
N GLY A 351 9.92 16.54 3.85
CA GLY A 351 8.70 16.67 4.65
C GLY A 351 8.85 16.27 6.13
N GLY A 352 10.05 15.87 6.58
CA GLY A 352 10.30 15.46 7.97
C GLY A 352 9.92 14.01 8.29
N GLU A 353 9.32 13.30 7.33
CA GLU A 353 9.00 11.87 7.43
C GLU A 353 10.23 10.98 7.31
N PHE A 354 10.10 9.72 7.75
CA PHE A 354 11.13 8.71 7.56
C PHE A 354 11.05 8.07 6.18
N PRO A 355 12.20 7.84 5.51
CA PRO A 355 12.22 7.04 4.29
C PRO A 355 11.64 5.63 4.48
N THR A 356 10.83 5.22 3.51
CA THR A 356 10.24 3.88 3.41
C THR A 356 10.84 3.10 2.24
N ILE A 357 10.53 1.81 2.13
CA ILE A 357 10.90 0.97 0.96
C ILE A 357 10.56 1.64 -0.38
N GLN A 358 9.45 2.39 -0.45
CA GLN A 358 9.04 3.10 -1.66
C GLN A 358 10.02 4.21 -2.06
N ASN A 359 10.64 4.91 -1.10
CA ASN A 359 11.63 5.95 -1.37
C ASN A 359 12.93 5.35 -1.93
N PHE A 360 13.37 4.19 -1.43
CA PHE A 360 14.50 3.45 -2.03
C PHE A 360 14.17 2.91 -3.42
N ARG A 361 12.94 2.45 -3.64
CA ARG A 361 12.47 2.09 -4.98
C ARG A 361 12.55 3.27 -5.94
N GLN A 362 12.20 4.49 -5.50
CA GLN A 362 12.34 5.67 -6.35
C GLN A 362 13.81 6.02 -6.62
N PHE A 363 14.69 5.86 -5.64
CA PHE A 363 16.13 6.00 -5.84
C PHE A 363 16.64 5.05 -6.94
N TRP A 364 16.34 3.75 -6.83
CA TRP A 364 16.70 2.76 -7.84
C TRP A 364 16.13 3.12 -9.23
N LYS A 365 14.83 3.49 -9.30
CA LYS A 365 14.18 3.89 -10.55
C LYS A 365 14.89 5.07 -11.22
N THR A 366 15.31 6.06 -10.43
CA THR A 366 16.01 7.24 -10.95
C THR A 366 17.31 6.84 -11.64
N LEU A 367 18.13 6.01 -11.00
CA LEU A 367 19.39 5.54 -11.57
C LEU A 367 19.16 4.59 -12.75
N TYR A 368 18.20 3.68 -12.64
CA TYR A 368 17.88 2.73 -13.70
C TYR A 368 17.35 3.43 -14.96
N LYS A 369 16.49 4.45 -14.81
CA LYS A 369 16.01 5.27 -15.94
C LYS A 369 17.15 5.96 -16.70
N ARG A 370 18.20 6.41 -15.99
CA ARG A 370 19.40 6.99 -16.63
C ARG A 370 20.12 5.95 -17.48
N ALA A 371 20.39 4.76 -16.92
CA ALA A 371 21.04 3.67 -17.65
C ALA A 371 20.23 3.22 -18.88
N VAL A 372 18.89 3.15 -18.77
CA VAL A 372 18.00 2.81 -19.89
C VAL A 372 17.98 3.92 -20.95
N ALA A 373 17.98 5.19 -20.55
CA ALA A 373 18.01 6.31 -21.49
C ALA A 373 19.31 6.30 -22.31
N GLU A 374 20.45 6.10 -21.64
CA GLU A 374 21.74 6.00 -22.31
C GLU A 374 21.83 4.79 -23.25
N ASN A 375 21.30 3.63 -22.84
CA ASN A 375 21.22 2.45 -23.70
C ASN A 375 20.40 2.74 -24.98
N ARG A 376 19.28 3.47 -24.86
CA ARG A 376 18.48 3.88 -26.01
C ARG A 376 19.23 4.82 -26.94
N GLU A 377 20.00 5.76 -26.39
CA GLU A 377 20.86 6.64 -27.19
C GLU A 377 21.93 5.85 -27.96
N GLN A 378 22.54 4.84 -27.33
CA GLN A 378 23.52 3.97 -28.00
C GLN A 378 22.88 3.12 -29.11
N ILE A 379 21.70 2.55 -28.87
CA ILE A 379 20.95 1.81 -29.91
C ILE A 379 20.62 2.73 -31.08
N LYS A 380 20.16 3.95 -30.80
CA LYS A 380 19.85 4.95 -31.82
C LYS A 380 21.05 5.28 -32.68
N PHE A 381 22.20 5.51 -32.06
CA PHE A 381 23.46 5.79 -32.76
C PHE A 381 23.85 4.63 -33.70
N VAL A 382 23.74 3.38 -33.25
CA VAL A 382 24.05 2.20 -34.09
C VAL A 382 23.08 2.08 -35.27
N SER A 383 21.77 2.26 -35.06
CA SER A 383 20.77 2.22 -36.13
C SER A 383 20.96 3.34 -37.17
N GLU A 384 21.40 4.53 -36.74
CA GLU A 384 21.72 5.65 -37.63
C GLU A 384 22.97 5.37 -38.49
N GLU A 385 24.02 4.76 -37.94
CA GLU A 385 25.22 4.33 -38.67
C GLU A 385 24.93 3.19 -39.67
N ASP A 386 24.01 2.27 -39.34
CA ASP A 386 23.59 1.18 -40.23
C ASP A 386 22.65 1.65 -41.37
N GLY A 387 22.35 2.95 -41.45
CA GLY A 387 21.61 3.56 -42.56
C GLY A 387 20.12 3.21 -42.61
N LYS A 388 19.53 2.74 -41.51
CA LYS A 388 18.11 2.40 -41.41
C LYS A 388 17.28 3.62 -40.99
N LYS A 389 16.11 3.79 -41.60
CA LYS A 389 15.24 4.97 -41.45
C LYS A 389 14.16 4.84 -40.39
N ASP A 390 14.05 3.69 -39.72
CA ASP A 390 12.94 3.39 -38.82
C ASP A 390 13.45 2.83 -37.48
N TYR A 391 13.58 3.72 -36.50
CA TYR A 391 14.14 3.47 -35.17
C TYR A 391 13.21 2.60 -34.30
N GLU A 392 11.90 2.64 -34.52
CA GLU A 392 10.91 1.90 -33.72
C GLU A 392 10.83 0.41 -34.08
N SER A 393 11.20 0.03 -35.31
CA SER A 393 11.25 -1.38 -35.73
C SER A 393 12.47 -2.13 -35.18
N ASP A 394 13.61 -1.43 -35.01
CA ASP A 394 14.83 -2.05 -34.47
C ASP A 394 14.76 -2.21 -32.93
N GLU A 395 14.02 -1.38 -32.17
CA GLU A 395 13.88 -1.54 -30.70
C GLU A 395 13.24 -2.89 -30.30
N ARG A 396 12.44 -3.50 -31.19
CA ARG A 396 11.87 -4.85 -31.02
C ARG A 396 12.73 -5.98 -31.60
N ASP A 397 13.51 -5.69 -32.65
CA ASP A 397 14.25 -6.71 -33.41
C ASP A 397 15.74 -6.84 -33.01
N TYR A 398 16.35 -5.82 -32.40
CA TYR A 398 17.82 -5.79 -32.23
C TYR A 398 18.36 -6.43 -30.96
N ILE A 399 17.57 -6.64 -29.91
CA ILE A 399 18.15 -7.13 -28.65
C ILE A 399 17.26 -8.15 -27.95
N ASP A 400 17.78 -9.38 -27.80
CA ASP A 400 17.29 -10.36 -26.82
C ASP A 400 17.20 -9.67 -25.44
N ASP A 401 16.07 -9.79 -24.74
CA ASP A 401 15.85 -9.23 -23.41
C ASP A 401 17.03 -9.46 -22.45
N VAL A 402 17.75 -10.60 -22.58
CA VAL A 402 18.98 -10.91 -21.84
C VAL A 402 20.12 -9.96 -22.21
N VAL A 403 20.43 -9.81 -23.49
CA VAL A 403 21.51 -8.94 -23.97
C VAL A 403 21.21 -7.48 -23.63
N ASN A 404 19.94 -7.07 -23.70
CA ASN A 404 19.52 -5.71 -23.36
C ASN A 404 19.74 -5.43 -21.88
N ARG A 405 19.36 -6.37 -20.99
CA ARG A 405 19.65 -6.26 -19.56
C ARG A 405 21.15 -6.22 -19.29
N GLN A 406 21.95 -7.01 -20.00
CA GLN A 406 23.41 -6.97 -19.85
C GLN A 406 23.99 -5.61 -20.22
N HIS A 407 23.56 -5.00 -21.33
CA HIS A 407 23.99 -3.66 -21.72
C HIS A 407 23.56 -2.59 -20.71
N VAL A 408 22.28 -2.59 -20.32
CA VAL A 408 21.77 -1.65 -19.29
C VAL A 408 22.50 -1.82 -17.97
N ARG A 409 22.85 -3.05 -17.56
CA ARG A 409 23.67 -3.28 -16.36
C ARG A 409 25.11 -2.79 -16.55
N GLY A 410 25.68 -2.95 -17.74
CA GLY A 410 27.00 -2.42 -18.09
C GLY A 410 27.07 -0.91 -17.89
N LEU A 411 26.14 -0.17 -18.47
CA LEU A 411 26.01 1.29 -18.29
C LEU A 411 25.65 1.64 -16.85
N GLY A 412 24.76 0.86 -16.25
CA GLY A 412 24.37 0.97 -14.85
C GLY A 412 25.52 0.92 -13.86
N ARG A 413 26.67 0.33 -14.20
CA ARG A 413 27.85 0.33 -13.31
C ARG A 413 28.35 1.73 -12.99
N GLU A 414 28.23 2.69 -13.91
CA GLU A 414 28.61 4.08 -13.67
C GLU A 414 27.68 4.75 -12.65
N TYR A 415 26.39 4.43 -12.71
CA TYR A 415 25.38 5.05 -11.84
C TYR A 415 25.22 4.35 -10.48
N PHE A 416 25.46 3.04 -10.42
CA PHE A 416 25.24 2.22 -9.22
C PHE A 416 26.53 1.83 -8.50
N GLY A 417 27.69 1.87 -9.17
CA GLY A 417 28.96 1.36 -8.64
C GLY A 417 29.47 2.12 -7.41
N ASP A 418 29.25 3.43 -7.37
CA ASP A 418 29.78 4.31 -6.32
C ASP A 418 28.73 4.75 -5.29
N VAL A 419 27.50 4.21 -5.39
CA VAL A 419 26.37 4.59 -4.54
C VAL A 419 26.61 4.26 -3.07
N LEU A 420 27.24 3.11 -2.81
CA LEU A 420 27.50 2.63 -1.46
C LEU A 420 28.68 1.66 -1.47
N ASP A 421 29.68 1.94 -0.63
CA ASP A 421 30.75 0.98 -0.34
C ASP A 421 30.21 -0.10 0.61
N LEU A 422 29.98 -1.29 0.06
CA LEU A 422 29.47 -2.43 0.81
C LEU A 422 30.52 -3.05 1.75
N GLY A 423 31.80 -2.70 1.59
CA GLY A 423 32.89 -3.23 2.40
C GLY A 423 33.06 -4.74 2.32
N GLU A 424 33.39 -5.36 3.45
CA GLU A 424 33.50 -6.82 3.57
C GLU A 424 32.15 -7.47 3.90
N LEU A 425 32.02 -8.77 3.56
CA LEU A 425 30.88 -9.57 3.99
C LEU A 425 30.76 -9.55 5.53
N PRO A 426 29.54 -9.46 6.10
CA PRO A 426 29.33 -9.55 7.53
C PRO A 426 29.97 -10.80 8.13
N GLU A 427 30.57 -10.67 9.32
CA GLU A 427 31.32 -11.75 9.98
C GLU A 427 30.52 -13.04 10.10
N LEU A 428 29.25 -12.96 10.52
CA LEU A 428 28.32 -14.09 10.58
C LEU A 428 28.21 -14.87 9.25
N VAL A 429 28.22 -14.18 8.12
CA VAL A 429 28.13 -14.81 6.80
C VAL A 429 29.46 -15.49 6.45
N ARG A 430 30.58 -14.81 6.71
CA ARG A 430 31.91 -15.36 6.43
C ARG A 430 32.21 -16.61 7.25
N GLU A 431 31.98 -16.55 8.56
CA GLU A 431 32.26 -17.65 9.48
C GLU A 431 31.51 -18.93 9.11
N GLU A 432 30.24 -18.81 8.74
CA GLU A 432 29.41 -19.95 8.36
C GLU A 432 29.86 -20.55 7.03
N LEU A 433 30.12 -19.71 6.01
CA LEU A 433 30.56 -20.17 4.70
C LEU A 433 31.96 -20.80 4.74
N ASP A 434 32.85 -20.31 5.62
CA ASP A 434 34.16 -20.91 5.83
C ASP A 434 34.04 -22.29 6.52
N GLN A 435 33.13 -22.44 7.48
CA GLN A 435 32.87 -23.72 8.17
C GLN A 435 32.29 -24.78 7.22
N ASP A 436 31.35 -24.40 6.36
CA ASP A 436 30.74 -25.31 5.40
C ASP A 436 31.78 -25.82 4.37
N GLN A 437 32.65 -24.93 3.87
CA GLN A 437 33.75 -25.32 2.99
C GLN A 437 34.77 -26.25 3.67
N HIS A 438 34.99 -26.11 4.98
CA HIS A 438 35.83 -27.02 5.76
C HIS A 438 35.15 -28.38 6.00
N GLY A 439 33.84 -28.41 6.21
CA GLY A 439 33.03 -29.63 6.34
C GLY A 439 32.95 -30.44 5.05
N GLU A 440 32.77 -29.78 3.90
CA GLU A 440 32.82 -30.43 2.58
C GLU A 440 34.21 -30.97 2.23
N ARG A 441 35.28 -30.31 2.67
CA ARG A 441 36.65 -30.81 2.49
C ARG A 441 36.95 -32.02 3.35
N GLN A 442 36.50 -32.05 4.62
CA GLN A 442 36.72 -33.22 5.49
C GLN A 442 35.92 -34.45 5.03
N THR A 443 34.68 -34.28 4.56
CA THR A 443 33.87 -35.39 4.01
C THR A 443 34.47 -35.98 2.73
N LYS A 444 35.04 -35.15 1.84
CA LYS A 444 35.79 -35.63 0.67
C LYS A 444 37.09 -36.37 1.02
N PHE A 445 37.74 -36.05 2.14
CA PHE A 445 38.92 -36.78 2.61
C PHE A 445 38.56 -38.13 3.26
N THR A 446 37.44 -38.21 4.00
CA THR A 446 37.00 -39.47 4.60
C THR A 446 36.51 -40.49 3.57
N ASP A 447 35.95 -40.06 2.44
CA ASP A 447 35.53 -40.96 1.36
C ASP A 447 36.71 -41.54 0.55
N HIS A 448 37.92 -40.99 0.70
CA HIS A 448 39.13 -41.51 0.05
C HIS A 448 39.93 -42.50 0.91
N ASP A 449 39.68 -42.58 2.22
CA ASP A 449 40.42 -43.46 3.14
C ASP A 449 39.73 -44.82 3.45
N PHE A 450 38.55 -45.10 2.88
CA PHE A 450 37.87 -46.41 3.01
C PHE A 450 37.98 -47.30 1.76
N GLY A 451 38.91 -46.99 0.85
CA GLY A 451 39.15 -47.73 -0.39
C GLY A 451 40.50 -48.44 -0.46
N THR A 452 40.82 -49.34 0.47
CA THR A 452 41.84 -50.40 0.27
C THR A 452 41.44 -51.68 0.98
#